data_AF-V4BD05-F1
#
_entry.id   AF-V4BD05-F1
#
_cell.length_a   1.000
_cell.length_b   1.000
_cell.length_c   1.000
_cell.angle_alpha   90.00
_cell.angle_beta   90.00
_cell.angle_gamma   90.00
#
_symmetry.space_group_name_H-M   'P 1'
#
loop_
_entity.id
_entity.type
_entity.pdbx_description
1 polymer ?
#
loop_
_entity_poly.entity_id
_entity_poly.type
_entity_poly.pdbx_seq_one_letter_code
_entity_poly.pdbx_strand_id
1 'polypeptide(L)'
;MDMDYRLLRNEPLSTMHSKRIAPQQISLNIKKASGKETEVQFEATAAKRWLATKISFPRRKYSITMTSTCRFRWRDSGRGRCSRTRRGQTLTFTLKIRVLDCNDGNGRITVSIPGYTQDKLNIEIRSSCPCSCEQNKERNSAVCRGNGHLSCGTCECSDGYFGQQCECMGYERDTCRARPDSTVCSGRGNCVCGMCECQAGFEGQHCECNNENCNWFNNSICGGSDHGICNCGECTCKPEYTGTACELPMSTDGCIAPNGIICNGHGNCIGNTCQCRGTYRGRTCDQCPTCIGQCSILWPCIQCTIFQTGELTREDCYYQCRQYGIMPVDSLERRESSRLCMFRDDDNCSVSFMYMFDEDGELVVEASRQKNCARQ
;
A
#
# COMPACT_ATOMS: atom_id res chain seq x y z
N MET A 1 -10.28 47.51 13.73
CA MET A 1 -10.75 48.90 13.89
C MET A 1 -12.14 48.85 14.46
N ASP A 2 -12.18 49.20 15.74
CA ASP A 2 -13.33 49.25 16.63
C ASP A 2 -14.51 50.03 16.03
N MET A 3 -15.74 49.58 16.32
CA MET A 3 -16.91 50.43 16.19
C MET A 3 -17.64 50.51 17.53
N ASP A 4 -17.42 51.66 18.16
CA ASP A 4 -18.10 52.24 19.32
C ASP A 4 -19.62 52.27 19.15
N TYR A 5 -20.35 51.82 20.17
CA TYR A 5 -21.78 52.10 20.32
C TYR A 5 -21.96 53.37 21.15
N ARG A 6 -22.27 54.49 20.49
CA ARG A 6 -22.73 55.71 21.17
C ARG A 6 -24.18 55.54 21.64
N LEU A 7 -24.36 55.43 22.96
CA LEU A 7 -25.64 55.57 23.64
C LEU A 7 -25.89 57.07 23.91
N LEU A 8 -26.93 57.64 23.30
CA LEU A 8 -27.46 58.94 23.71
C LEU A 8 -28.56 58.72 24.76
N ARG A 9 -28.46 59.47 25.87
CA ARG A 9 -29.27 59.39 27.08
C ARG A 9 -30.06 60.70 27.29
N ASN A 10 -31.15 60.60 28.08
CA ASN A 10 -31.97 61.63 28.78
C ASN A 10 -33.22 62.12 27.99
N GLU A 11 -34.46 62.24 28.52
CA GLU A 11 -35.00 62.71 29.82
C GLU A 11 -36.42 62.11 30.18
N PRO A 12 -37.06 62.43 31.35
CA PRO A 12 -37.95 61.50 32.10
C PRO A 12 -39.48 61.75 32.11
N LEU A 13 -40.19 60.75 32.68
CA LEU A 13 -41.52 60.71 33.33
C LEU A 13 -42.82 60.94 32.51
N SER A 14 -43.59 59.85 32.31
CA SER A 14 -44.97 59.77 32.81
C SER A 14 -45.50 58.32 32.85
N THR A 15 -46.40 58.09 33.79
CA THR A 15 -47.05 56.83 34.14
C THR A 15 -47.97 56.31 33.04
N MET A 16 -47.56 55.24 32.38
CA MET A 16 -48.45 54.25 31.77
C MET A 16 -47.74 52.90 31.85
N HIS A 17 -48.48 51.82 32.13
CA HIS A 17 -47.99 50.45 31.98
C HIS A 17 -47.70 50.14 30.50
N SER A 18 -46.68 50.78 29.92
CA SER A 18 -46.19 50.48 28.59
C SER A 18 -45.39 49.20 28.68
N LYS A 19 -46.00 48.13 28.20
CA LYS A 19 -45.30 47.08 27.47
C LYS A 19 -44.23 47.73 26.57
N ARG A 20 -42.96 47.33 26.68
CA ARG A 20 -41.91 47.83 25.79
C ARG A 20 -41.02 46.68 25.31
N ILE A 21 -40.71 46.73 24.02
CA ILE A 21 -39.56 46.05 23.43
C ILE A 21 -38.51 47.14 23.27
N ALA A 22 -37.39 47.01 23.97
CA ALA A 22 -36.23 47.89 23.81
C ALA A 22 -35.14 47.08 23.11
N PRO A 23 -34.53 47.56 22.00
CA PRO A 23 -34.80 48.76 21.18
C PRO A 23 -35.89 48.55 20.10
N GLN A 24 -36.33 49.64 19.43
CA GLN A 24 -37.42 49.62 18.41
C GLN A 24 -36.91 49.63 16.95
N GLN A 25 -35.70 50.14 16.70
CA GLN A 25 -35.04 50.08 15.39
C GLN A 25 -33.52 49.90 15.55
N ILE A 26 -32.92 49.03 14.74
CA ILE A 26 -31.47 48.77 14.69
C ILE A 26 -31.04 48.74 13.22
N SER A 27 -29.90 49.34 12.90
CA SER A 27 -29.25 49.17 11.59
C SER A 27 -27.96 48.37 11.75
N LEU A 28 -27.79 47.31 10.95
CA LEU A 28 -26.62 46.43 10.98
C LEU A 28 -25.96 46.37 9.61
N ASN A 29 -24.63 46.44 9.58
CA ASN A 29 -23.83 46.12 8.40
C ASN A 29 -23.22 44.73 8.58
N ILE A 30 -23.65 43.76 7.77
CA ILE A 30 -23.20 42.36 7.90
C ILE A 30 -22.46 41.95 6.63
N LYS A 31 -21.20 41.54 6.78
CA LYS A 31 -20.41 40.94 5.70
C LYS A 31 -20.81 39.47 5.54
N LYS A 32 -21.05 39.02 4.30
CA LYS A 32 -21.25 37.59 4.03
C LYS A 32 -19.91 36.88 4.20
N ALA A 33 -19.78 36.09 5.26
CA ALA A 33 -18.60 35.26 5.52
C ALA A 33 -19.08 33.86 5.92
N SER A 34 -18.38 32.83 5.42
CA SER A 34 -18.74 31.44 5.69
C SER A 34 -18.84 31.19 7.19
N GLY A 35 -20.02 30.74 7.66
CA GLY A 35 -20.27 30.33 9.04
C GLY A 35 -20.36 31.42 10.11
N LYS A 36 -20.15 32.71 9.80
CA LYS A 36 -20.23 33.78 10.82
C LYS A 36 -21.68 34.21 11.08
N GLU A 37 -22.01 34.38 12.35
CA GLU A 37 -23.31 34.87 12.82
C GLU A 37 -23.15 36.22 13.52
N THR A 38 -24.09 37.13 13.29
CA THR A 38 -24.18 38.40 14.03
C THR A 38 -25.23 38.25 15.13
N GLU A 39 -24.87 38.59 16.37
CA GLU A 39 -25.78 38.50 17.50
C GLU A 39 -26.39 39.87 17.83
N VAL A 40 -27.71 39.90 18.03
CA VAL A 40 -28.45 41.06 18.52
C VAL A 40 -29.23 40.69 19.75
N GLN A 41 -29.04 41.44 20.83
CA GLN A 41 -29.80 41.26 22.07
C GLN A 41 -30.84 42.35 22.24
N PHE A 42 -32.03 41.97 22.69
CA PHE A 42 -33.09 42.91 23.04
C PHE A 42 -33.86 42.42 24.25
N GLU A 43 -34.51 43.35 24.93
CA GLU A 43 -35.26 43.09 26.14
C GLU A 43 -36.76 43.26 25.91
N ALA A 44 -37.55 42.40 26.55
CA ALA A 44 -38.99 42.53 26.57
C ALA A 44 -39.59 42.20 27.93
N THR A 45 -40.54 43.01 28.34
CA THR A 45 -41.24 42.86 29.63
C THR A 45 -42.52 42.04 29.49
N ALA A 46 -42.63 40.98 30.28
CA ALA A 46 -43.78 40.08 30.26
C ALA A 46 -45.03 40.72 30.90
N ALA A 47 -46.14 40.76 30.15
CA ALA A 47 -47.44 41.20 30.63
C ALA A 47 -48.40 40.03 30.95
N LYS A 48 -48.04 38.81 30.54
CA LYS A 48 -48.79 37.57 30.78
C LYS A 48 -47.90 36.54 31.48
N ARG A 49 -48.48 35.39 31.85
CA ARG A 49 -47.74 34.23 32.42
C ARG A 49 -46.89 33.47 31.39
N TRP A 50 -46.78 33.99 30.18
CA TRP A 50 -45.93 33.52 29.11
C TRP A 50 -45.50 34.70 28.24
N LEU A 51 -44.37 34.55 27.54
CA LEU A 51 -43.88 35.53 26.57
C LEU A 51 -43.33 34.78 25.35
N ALA A 52 -43.71 35.20 24.15
CA ALA A 52 -43.26 34.60 22.90
C ALA A 52 -42.90 35.67 21.88
N THR A 53 -41.90 35.41 21.05
CA THR A 53 -41.53 36.29 19.95
C THR A 53 -41.97 35.69 18.61
N LYS A 54 -42.35 36.55 17.67
CA LYS A 54 -42.64 36.22 16.26
C LYS A 54 -41.70 37.04 15.39
N ILE A 55 -40.94 36.35 14.55
CA ILE A 55 -39.93 36.93 13.67
C ILE A 55 -40.43 36.81 12.23
N SER A 56 -40.35 37.92 11.48
CA SER A 56 -40.62 37.98 10.04
C SER A 56 -39.36 38.41 9.32
N PHE A 57 -38.92 37.62 8.33
CA PHE A 57 -37.71 37.85 7.56
C PHE A 57 -37.74 37.08 6.23
N PRO A 58 -36.99 37.52 5.20
CA PRO A 58 -36.85 36.78 3.96
C PRO A 58 -35.97 35.53 4.15
N ARG A 59 -36.59 34.35 4.26
CA ARG A 59 -35.91 33.07 4.50
C ARG A 59 -34.89 32.65 3.44
N ARG A 60 -35.02 33.17 2.21
CA ARG A 60 -34.03 32.96 1.14
C ARG A 60 -32.72 33.73 1.40
N LYS A 61 -32.79 34.88 2.08
CA LYS A 61 -31.64 35.77 2.32
C LYS A 61 -30.96 35.55 3.67
N TYR A 62 -31.71 35.17 4.71
CA TYR A 62 -31.17 35.03 6.07
C TYR A 62 -31.56 33.72 6.73
N SER A 63 -30.64 33.14 7.49
CA SER A 63 -30.92 32.11 8.50
C SER A 63 -30.87 32.76 9.88
N ILE A 64 -31.88 32.50 10.71
CA ILE A 64 -32.07 33.19 11.98
C ILE A 64 -32.40 32.19 13.08
N THR A 65 -31.67 32.30 14.18
CA THR A 65 -31.91 31.52 15.40
C THR A 65 -32.19 32.47 16.57
N MET A 66 -33.15 32.13 17.43
CA MET A 66 -33.57 32.97 18.57
C MET A 66 -33.50 32.21 19.88
N THR A 67 -32.71 32.72 20.82
CA THR A 67 -32.59 32.18 22.18
C THR A 67 -33.09 33.16 23.23
N SER A 68 -33.39 32.68 24.43
CA SER A 68 -33.86 33.50 25.55
C SER A 68 -33.28 33.04 26.88
N THR A 69 -33.17 33.98 27.83
CA THR A 69 -32.54 33.77 29.15
C THR A 69 -33.50 33.29 30.25
N CYS A 70 -34.71 32.83 29.92
CA CYS A 70 -35.71 32.48 30.94
C CYS A 70 -35.47 31.13 31.64
N ARG A 71 -35.83 31.08 32.93
CA ARG A 71 -35.65 29.94 33.85
C ARG A 71 -36.47 28.69 33.50
N PHE A 72 -37.62 28.84 32.84
CA PHE A 72 -38.47 27.74 32.37
C PHE A 72 -38.70 27.85 30.85
N ARG A 73 -37.98 27.04 30.07
CA ARG A 73 -38.11 26.94 28.60
C ARG A 73 -39.21 25.94 28.23
N TRP A 74 -39.85 26.15 27.08
CA TRP A 74 -40.76 25.16 26.50
C TRP A 74 -39.98 23.93 26.00
N ARG A 75 -40.55 22.72 26.16
CA ARG A 75 -39.85 21.44 25.91
C ARG A 75 -39.48 21.18 24.44
N ASP A 76 -40.13 21.84 23.50
CA ASP A 76 -39.80 21.74 22.08
C ASP A 76 -39.14 23.02 21.56
N SER A 77 -37.85 22.89 21.24
CA SER A 77 -37.03 23.69 20.32
C SER A 77 -37.01 25.23 20.49
N GLY A 78 -35.90 25.74 21.06
CA GLY A 78 -35.09 26.86 20.53
C GLY A 78 -35.73 28.09 19.86
N ARG A 79 -36.96 28.47 20.20
CA ARG A 79 -37.70 29.59 19.57
C ARG A 79 -38.12 30.60 20.62
N GLY A 80 -37.19 31.40 21.17
CA GLY A 80 -37.47 32.62 21.95
C GLY A 80 -38.83 32.68 22.68
N ARG A 81 -39.15 31.66 23.49
CA ARG A 81 -40.45 31.45 24.15
C ARG A 81 -40.21 31.09 25.61
N CYS A 82 -40.90 31.78 26.50
CA CYS A 82 -40.75 31.65 27.94
C CYS A 82 -42.09 31.35 28.58
N SER A 83 -42.13 30.32 29.44
CA SER A 83 -43.31 29.96 30.23
C SER A 83 -43.14 30.42 31.68
N ARG A 84 -44.26 30.57 32.41
CA ARG A 84 -44.31 30.94 33.84
C ARG A 84 -43.66 32.30 34.17
N THR A 85 -43.76 33.26 33.26
CA THR A 85 -43.24 34.62 33.47
C THR A 85 -44.07 35.39 34.51
N ARG A 86 -43.43 36.25 35.30
CA ARG A 86 -44.13 37.18 36.21
C ARG A 86 -44.51 38.46 35.45
N ARG A 87 -45.66 39.05 35.77
CA ARG A 87 -46.06 40.35 35.20
C ARG A 87 -45.01 41.39 35.64
N GLY A 88 -44.45 42.13 34.68
CA GLY A 88 -43.37 43.09 34.93
C GLY A 88 -41.96 42.48 34.89
N GLN A 89 -41.82 41.17 34.66
CA GLN A 89 -40.50 40.54 34.50
C GLN A 89 -39.90 40.88 33.13
N THR A 90 -38.69 41.44 33.13
CA THR A 90 -37.90 41.67 31.91
C THR A 90 -37.11 40.42 31.55
N LEU A 91 -37.13 40.07 30.27
CA LEU A 91 -36.41 38.92 29.70
C LEU A 91 -35.56 39.36 28.52
N THR A 92 -34.36 38.78 28.42
CA THR A 92 -33.44 39.03 27.31
C THR A 92 -33.59 37.96 26.25
N PHE A 93 -33.64 38.40 25.00
CA PHE A 93 -33.70 37.56 23.80
C PHE A 93 -32.46 37.83 22.96
N THR A 94 -31.85 36.77 22.45
CA THR A 94 -30.66 36.84 21.58
C THR A 94 -31.01 36.29 20.22
N LEU A 95 -30.86 37.14 19.21
CA LEU A 95 -31.09 36.85 17.81
C LEU A 95 -29.73 36.63 17.12
N LYS A 96 -29.50 35.43 16.60
CA LYS A 96 -28.33 35.12 15.76
C LYS A 96 -28.73 35.16 14.30
N ILE A 97 -28.07 36.00 13.51
CA ILE A 97 -28.38 36.27 12.11
C ILE A 97 -27.22 35.79 11.23
N ARG A 98 -27.51 34.95 10.25
CA ARG A 98 -26.56 34.49 9.22
C ARG A 98 -27.06 34.89 7.83
N VAL A 99 -26.20 35.50 7.03
CA VAL A 99 -26.52 35.90 5.65
C VAL A 99 -26.31 34.70 4.72
N LEU A 100 -27.37 34.28 4.02
CA LEU A 100 -27.34 33.17 3.05
C LEU A 100 -27.12 33.69 1.62
N ASP A 101 -27.87 34.73 1.27
CA ASP A 101 -27.85 35.36 -0.05
C ASP A 101 -27.92 36.89 0.08
N CYS A 102 -27.22 37.58 -0.81
CA CYS A 102 -27.03 39.02 -0.80
C CYS A 102 -27.14 39.66 -2.18
N ASN A 103 -27.65 38.93 -3.18
CA ASN A 103 -27.80 39.38 -4.56
C ASN A 103 -28.70 40.61 -4.77
N ASP A 104 -29.34 41.14 -3.71
CA ASP A 104 -30.06 42.40 -3.74
C ASP A 104 -29.92 43.07 -2.37
N GLY A 105 -29.14 44.14 -2.32
CA GLY A 105 -28.83 44.90 -1.12
C GLY A 105 -30.06 45.23 -0.27
N ASN A 106 -29.79 45.36 1.03
CA ASN A 106 -30.70 45.68 2.12
C ASN A 106 -31.83 44.68 2.38
N GLY A 107 -32.03 44.34 3.65
CA GLY A 107 -33.12 43.49 4.11
C GLY A 107 -33.66 43.95 5.45
N ARG A 108 -34.88 43.53 5.78
CA ARG A 108 -35.54 43.89 7.03
C ARG A 108 -35.97 42.64 7.78
N ILE A 109 -35.62 42.60 9.06
CA ILE A 109 -36.13 41.62 10.03
C ILE A 109 -37.04 42.36 11.00
N THR A 110 -38.23 41.84 11.24
CA THR A 110 -39.15 42.39 12.24
C THR A 110 -39.40 41.36 13.32
N VAL A 111 -39.14 41.74 14.57
CA VAL A 111 -39.47 40.97 15.76
C VAL A 111 -40.68 41.61 16.45
N SER A 112 -41.69 40.80 16.75
CA SER A 112 -42.93 41.25 17.37
C SER A 112 -43.35 40.29 18.50
N ILE A 113 -44.11 40.80 19.47
CA ILE A 113 -44.64 39.99 20.57
C ILE A 113 -46.17 39.91 20.41
N PRO A 114 -46.77 38.70 20.35
CA PRO A 114 -48.21 38.55 20.24
C PRO A 114 -48.96 39.27 21.38
N GLY A 115 -49.89 40.17 21.03
CA GLY A 115 -50.63 41.00 21.99
C GLY A 115 -49.96 42.32 22.38
N TYR A 116 -48.88 42.68 21.68
CA TYR A 116 -48.18 43.96 21.73
C TYR A 116 -48.25 44.54 20.32
N THR A 117 -49.30 45.33 20.03
CA THR A 117 -49.61 45.76 18.67
C THR A 117 -48.75 46.94 18.21
N GLN A 118 -48.26 47.75 19.14
CA GLN A 118 -47.47 48.97 18.87
C GLN A 118 -45.96 48.79 19.07
N ASP A 119 -45.51 47.78 19.83
CA ASP A 119 -44.09 47.52 20.05
C ASP A 119 -43.55 46.46 19.09
N LYS A 120 -42.71 46.88 18.13
CA LYS A 120 -41.97 45.99 17.23
C LYS A 120 -40.53 46.43 17.18
N LEU A 121 -39.61 45.47 17.17
CA LEU A 121 -38.20 45.70 16.87
C LEU A 121 -37.98 45.50 15.37
N ASN A 122 -37.56 46.56 14.69
CA ASN A 122 -37.18 46.51 13.28
C ASN A 122 -35.66 46.51 13.14
N ILE A 123 -35.11 45.54 12.44
CA ILE A 123 -33.67 45.45 12.16
C ILE A 123 -33.48 45.61 10.66
N GLU A 124 -32.86 46.71 10.26
CA GLU A 124 -32.42 46.97 8.91
C GLU A 124 -31.01 46.41 8.72
N ILE A 125 -30.83 45.52 7.75
CA ILE A 125 -29.55 44.89 7.45
C ILE A 125 -29.07 45.44 6.13
N ARG A 126 -27.86 45.99 6.09
CA ARG A 126 -27.12 46.23 4.85
C ARG A 126 -26.10 45.10 4.68
N SER A 127 -26.34 44.26 3.68
CA SER A 127 -25.46 43.13 3.36
C SER A 127 -24.31 43.62 2.47
N SER A 128 -23.07 43.43 2.92
CA SER A 128 -21.86 43.74 2.16
C SER A 128 -21.28 42.44 1.60
N CYS A 129 -21.26 42.32 0.27
CA CYS A 129 -20.94 41.08 -0.45
C CYS A 129 -19.79 41.12 -1.44
N PRO A 130 -19.62 42.15 -2.30
CA PRO A 130 -18.41 42.18 -3.11
C PRO A 130 -17.21 42.33 -2.17
N CYS A 131 -16.28 41.37 -2.25
CA CYS A 131 -14.97 41.55 -1.66
C CYS A 131 -14.29 42.72 -2.39
N SER A 132 -13.54 43.56 -1.69
CA SER A 132 -12.85 44.72 -2.31
C SER A 132 -11.97 44.31 -3.51
N CYS A 133 -11.48 43.07 -3.53
CA CYS A 133 -10.65 42.52 -4.59
C CYS A 133 -11.41 42.09 -5.85
N GLU A 134 -12.73 41.84 -5.79
CA GLU A 134 -13.54 41.48 -6.98
C GLU A 134 -13.79 42.68 -7.90
N GLN A 135 -13.66 43.90 -7.35
CA GLN A 135 -13.79 45.14 -8.11
C GLN A 135 -12.56 45.40 -8.99
N ASN A 136 -11.41 44.83 -8.63
CA ASN A 136 -10.12 45.02 -9.30
C ASN A 136 -9.69 43.75 -10.04
N LYS A 137 -10.57 43.23 -10.89
CA LYS A 137 -10.26 42.07 -11.72
C LYS A 137 -9.25 42.46 -12.80
N GLU A 138 -8.06 41.87 -12.75
CA GLU A 138 -7.06 42.06 -13.80
C GLU A 138 -7.40 41.18 -15.00
N ARG A 139 -7.84 41.80 -16.09
CA ARG A 139 -8.18 41.05 -17.30
C ARG A 139 -6.92 40.59 -18.02
N ASN A 140 -6.91 39.35 -18.52
CA ASN A 140 -5.79 38.74 -19.24
C ASN A 140 -4.48 38.86 -18.44
N SER A 141 -4.57 38.57 -17.14
CA SER A 141 -3.45 38.74 -16.21
C SER A 141 -2.28 37.87 -16.60
N ALA A 142 -1.06 38.41 -16.50
CA ALA A 142 0.16 37.66 -16.72
C ALA A 142 0.31 36.48 -15.73
N VAL A 143 -0.25 36.61 -14.52
CA VAL A 143 -0.29 35.53 -13.52
C VAL A 143 -1.12 34.34 -14.01
N CYS A 144 -2.15 34.62 -14.80
CA CYS A 144 -3.00 33.62 -15.46
C CYS A 144 -2.54 33.34 -16.90
N ARG A 145 -1.26 33.59 -17.20
CA ARG A 145 -0.62 33.40 -18.51
C ARG A 145 -1.34 34.07 -19.69
N GLY A 146 -2.09 35.13 -19.42
CA GLY A 146 -2.93 35.80 -20.42
C GLY A 146 -4.18 35.02 -20.82
N ASN A 147 -4.37 33.80 -20.32
CA ASN A 147 -5.48 32.90 -20.65
C ASN A 147 -6.65 32.99 -19.67
N GLY A 148 -6.63 33.98 -18.77
CA GLY A 148 -7.68 34.17 -17.78
C GLY A 148 -7.61 35.52 -17.09
N HIS A 149 -8.52 35.71 -16.16
CA HIS A 149 -8.64 36.93 -15.38
C HIS A 149 -8.25 36.66 -13.92
N LEU A 150 -7.39 37.49 -13.33
CA LEU A 150 -7.03 37.35 -11.93
C LEU A 150 -8.06 38.07 -11.05
N SER A 151 -8.72 37.32 -10.18
CA SER A 151 -9.78 37.78 -9.29
C SER A 151 -9.49 37.31 -7.87
N CYS A 152 -9.24 38.25 -6.96
CA CYS A 152 -8.91 37.95 -5.55
C CYS A 152 -7.79 36.89 -5.35
N GLY A 153 -6.76 36.91 -6.22
CA GLY A 153 -5.62 35.99 -6.14
C GLY A 153 -5.88 34.61 -6.74
N THR A 154 -7.01 34.39 -7.40
CA THR A 154 -7.33 33.16 -8.14
C THR A 154 -7.56 33.47 -9.62
N CYS A 155 -7.13 32.61 -10.51
CA CYS A 155 -7.36 32.76 -11.94
C CYS A 155 -8.73 32.20 -12.36
N GLU A 156 -9.52 33.03 -13.04
CA GLU A 156 -10.71 32.64 -13.76
C GLU A 156 -10.34 32.41 -15.23
N CYS A 157 -10.18 31.16 -15.64
CA CYS A 157 -9.71 30.79 -16.96
C CYS A 157 -10.75 31.00 -18.05
N SER A 158 -10.27 31.39 -19.23
CA SER A 158 -11.08 31.51 -20.45
C SER A 158 -11.46 30.12 -20.97
N ASP A 159 -12.48 30.06 -21.82
CA ASP A 159 -12.96 28.80 -22.41
C ASP A 159 -11.83 28.01 -23.06
N GLY A 160 -11.75 26.72 -22.72
CA GLY A 160 -10.71 25.82 -23.22
C GLY A 160 -9.41 25.81 -22.41
N TYR A 161 -9.25 26.68 -21.39
CA TYR A 161 -8.10 26.66 -20.49
C TYR A 161 -8.48 26.25 -19.07
N PHE A 162 -7.56 25.56 -18.40
CA PHE A 162 -7.71 25.17 -17.00
C PHE A 162 -6.35 25.10 -16.29
N GLY A 163 -6.35 24.81 -14.99
CA GLY A 163 -5.15 24.88 -14.15
C GLY A 163 -5.22 26.08 -13.19
N GLN A 164 -4.28 26.18 -12.26
CA GLN A 164 -4.31 27.25 -11.26
C GLN A 164 -3.96 28.63 -11.85
N GLN A 165 -3.22 28.63 -12.95
CA GLN A 165 -2.74 29.78 -13.70
C GLN A 165 -3.24 29.75 -15.15
N CYS A 166 -4.26 28.95 -15.48
CA CYS A 166 -4.78 28.76 -16.84
C CYS A 166 -3.70 28.30 -17.84
N GLU A 167 -2.82 27.44 -17.34
CA GLU A 167 -1.64 26.93 -18.03
C GLU A 167 -1.93 25.73 -18.93
N CYS A 168 -3.03 25.01 -18.70
CA CYS A 168 -3.39 23.80 -19.44
C CYS A 168 -4.50 24.05 -20.47
N MET A 169 -4.52 23.27 -21.55
CA MET A 169 -5.55 23.31 -22.59
C MET A 169 -6.51 22.12 -22.52
N GLY A 170 -7.77 22.32 -22.92
CA GLY A 170 -8.91 21.40 -22.78
C GLY A 170 -8.68 19.94 -23.21
N TYR A 171 -7.85 19.69 -24.21
CA TYR A 171 -7.54 18.35 -24.72
C TYR A 171 -6.54 17.56 -23.85
N GLU A 172 -5.82 18.23 -22.95
CA GLU A 172 -4.80 17.62 -22.08
C GLU A 172 -5.42 16.91 -20.86
N ARG A 173 -6.76 16.91 -20.72
CA ARG A 173 -7.40 16.31 -19.55
C ARG A 173 -7.46 14.78 -19.60
N ASP A 174 -7.49 14.21 -20.80
CA ASP A 174 -7.65 12.76 -21.02
C ASP A 174 -6.32 12.02 -21.21
N THR A 175 -5.19 12.73 -21.31
CA THR A 175 -3.88 12.12 -21.56
C THR A 175 -3.24 11.51 -20.32
N CYS A 176 -3.79 11.74 -19.12
CA CYS A 176 -3.27 11.15 -17.88
C CYS A 176 -3.82 9.75 -17.57
N ARG A 177 -4.68 9.19 -18.42
CA ARG A 177 -5.18 7.82 -18.31
C ARG A 177 -4.52 6.95 -19.37
N ALA A 178 -4.05 5.78 -18.98
CA ALA A 178 -3.53 4.79 -19.92
C ALA A 178 -4.65 4.19 -20.79
N ARG A 179 -5.86 4.06 -20.24
CA ARG A 179 -7.07 3.60 -20.93
C ARG A 179 -8.28 4.39 -20.44
N PRO A 180 -9.37 4.51 -21.21
CA PRO A 180 -10.56 5.26 -20.79
C PRO A 180 -11.08 4.88 -19.40
N ASP A 181 -11.02 3.58 -19.06
CA ASP A 181 -11.48 3.03 -17.79
C ASP A 181 -10.38 2.96 -16.70
N SER A 182 -9.14 3.31 -17.01
CA SER A 182 -8.04 3.27 -16.03
C SER A 182 -8.11 4.45 -15.09
N THR A 183 -7.60 4.29 -13.86
CA THR A 183 -7.42 5.42 -12.94
C THR A 183 -6.44 6.45 -13.52
N VAL A 184 -6.65 7.72 -13.19
CA VAL A 184 -5.74 8.81 -13.58
C VAL A 184 -4.39 8.58 -12.91
N CYS A 185 -3.31 8.63 -13.69
CA CYS A 185 -1.93 8.40 -13.22
C CYS A 185 -1.80 7.11 -12.38
N SER A 186 -2.54 6.06 -12.75
CA SER A 186 -2.60 4.78 -12.03
C SER A 186 -2.96 4.90 -10.54
N GLY A 187 -3.53 6.03 -10.11
CA GLY A 187 -3.77 6.36 -8.70
C GLY A 187 -2.51 6.68 -7.88
N ARG A 188 -1.36 6.87 -8.54
CA ARG A 188 -0.01 7.00 -7.94
C ARG A 188 0.68 8.32 -8.30
N GLY A 189 -0.12 9.33 -8.67
CA GLY A 189 0.38 10.64 -9.08
C GLY A 189 -0.75 11.63 -9.27
N ASN A 190 -0.38 12.89 -9.51
CA ASN A 190 -1.31 13.96 -9.83
C ASN A 190 -1.23 14.27 -11.32
N CYS A 191 -2.38 14.44 -11.98
CA CYS A 191 -2.42 14.87 -13.37
C CYS A 191 -2.32 16.40 -13.44
N VAL A 192 -1.24 16.90 -14.01
CA VAL A 192 -0.97 18.32 -14.22
C VAL A 192 -0.78 18.56 -15.71
N CYS A 193 -1.71 19.30 -16.33
CA CYS A 193 -1.74 19.58 -17.77
C CYS A 193 -1.49 18.36 -18.67
N GLY A 194 -2.14 17.23 -18.36
CA GLY A 194 -2.04 16.03 -19.18
C GLY A 194 -0.76 15.22 -19.00
N MET A 195 0.09 15.60 -18.05
CA MET A 195 1.24 14.82 -17.62
C MET A 195 1.06 14.38 -16.18
N CYS A 196 1.53 13.18 -15.86
CA CYS A 196 1.46 12.66 -14.50
C CYS A 196 2.71 13.03 -13.70
N GLU A 197 2.52 13.77 -12.62
CA GLU A 197 3.52 13.96 -11.58
C GLU A 197 3.45 12.79 -10.60
N CYS A 198 4.38 11.85 -10.73
CA CYS A 198 4.37 10.62 -9.95
C CYS A 198 4.82 10.83 -8.50
N GLN A 199 4.23 10.01 -7.61
CA GLN A 199 4.70 9.89 -6.24
C GLN A 199 6.11 9.28 -6.20
N ALA A 200 6.85 9.54 -5.12
CA ALA A 200 8.19 8.98 -4.95
C ALA A 200 8.19 7.45 -5.09
N GLY A 201 9.15 6.91 -5.85
CA GLY A 201 9.27 5.48 -6.16
C GLY A 201 8.43 5.01 -7.36
N PHE A 202 7.60 5.88 -7.95
CA PHE A 202 6.83 5.57 -9.15
C PHE A 202 7.30 6.36 -10.37
N GLU A 203 7.27 5.70 -11.52
CA GLU A 203 7.78 6.20 -12.80
C GLU A 203 6.84 5.81 -13.94
N GLY A 204 7.09 6.34 -15.15
CA GLY A 204 6.29 6.09 -16.34
C GLY A 204 5.30 7.20 -16.67
N GLN A 205 4.74 7.17 -17.88
CA GLN A 205 3.86 8.23 -18.39
C GLN A 205 2.59 8.40 -17.54
N HIS A 206 2.13 7.30 -16.92
CA HIS A 206 0.94 7.24 -16.10
C HIS A 206 1.26 6.72 -14.69
N CYS A 207 2.51 6.86 -14.21
CA CYS A 207 2.98 6.37 -12.90
C CYS A 207 2.69 4.88 -12.64
N GLU A 208 2.73 4.09 -13.71
CA GLU A 208 2.43 2.67 -13.72
C GLU A 208 3.58 1.81 -13.16
N CYS A 209 4.82 2.31 -13.26
CA CYS A 209 6.02 1.57 -12.92
C CYS A 209 6.50 1.86 -11.50
N ASN A 210 7.01 0.83 -10.82
CA ASN A 210 7.73 0.96 -9.56
C ASN A 210 8.97 0.08 -9.62
N ASN A 211 10.15 0.70 -9.60
CA ASN A 211 11.43 0.01 -9.71
C ASN A 211 11.94 -0.56 -8.36
N GLU A 212 11.21 -0.33 -7.27
CA GLU A 212 11.49 -0.91 -5.95
C GLU A 212 10.78 -2.25 -5.73
N ASN A 213 9.83 -2.59 -6.60
CA ASN A 213 8.91 -3.72 -6.40
C ASN A 213 9.30 -4.99 -7.19
N CYS A 214 10.51 -5.03 -7.75
CA CYS A 214 11.08 -6.20 -8.42
C CYS A 214 11.43 -7.32 -7.42
N ASN A 215 11.72 -8.52 -7.94
CA ASN A 215 12.12 -9.67 -7.12
C ASN A 215 13.47 -9.45 -6.44
N TRP A 216 13.60 -10.02 -5.24
CA TRP A 216 14.77 -9.88 -4.38
C TRP A 216 15.59 -11.18 -4.36
N PHE A 217 16.91 -11.04 -4.38
CA PHE A 217 17.85 -12.13 -4.12
C PHE A 217 19.02 -11.61 -3.28
N ASN A 218 19.41 -12.35 -2.24
CA ASN A 218 20.47 -11.95 -1.30
C ASN A 218 20.36 -10.49 -0.82
N ASN A 219 19.16 -10.11 -0.36
CA ASN A 219 18.83 -8.75 0.13
C ASN A 219 19.04 -7.62 -0.90
N SER A 220 19.09 -7.95 -2.19
CA SER A 220 19.23 -6.96 -3.27
C SER A 220 18.17 -7.20 -4.35
N ILE A 221 17.58 -6.11 -4.85
CA ILE A 221 16.64 -6.15 -5.98
C ILE A 221 17.40 -6.65 -7.22
N CYS A 222 16.85 -7.65 -7.92
CA CYS A 222 17.45 -8.28 -9.09
C CYS A 222 18.89 -8.80 -8.87
N GLY A 223 19.19 -9.28 -7.65
CA GLY A 223 20.53 -9.74 -7.27
C GLY A 223 21.56 -8.62 -7.14
N GLY A 224 21.11 -7.36 -7.19
CA GLY A 224 21.95 -6.17 -7.18
C GLY A 224 22.32 -5.69 -8.58
N SER A 225 22.92 -4.49 -8.64
CA SER A 225 23.33 -3.86 -9.90
C SER A 225 24.36 -4.66 -10.69
N ASP A 226 25.02 -5.62 -10.04
CA ASP A 226 25.99 -6.51 -10.67
C ASP A 226 25.32 -7.63 -11.46
N HIS A 227 24.09 -8.01 -11.11
CA HIS A 227 23.35 -9.12 -11.70
C HIS A 227 22.23 -8.66 -12.64
N GLY A 228 21.56 -7.54 -12.35
CA GLY A 228 20.43 -7.06 -13.16
C GLY A 228 19.96 -5.66 -12.79
N ILE A 229 19.02 -5.16 -13.60
CA ILE A 229 18.38 -3.86 -13.42
C ILE A 229 16.87 -4.08 -13.35
N CYS A 230 16.21 -3.50 -12.36
CA CYS A 230 14.75 -3.52 -12.29
C CYS A 230 14.15 -2.59 -13.35
N ASN A 231 13.22 -3.12 -14.15
CA ASN A 231 12.47 -2.37 -15.13
C ASN A 231 10.98 -2.62 -14.93
N CYS A 232 10.31 -1.66 -14.29
CA CYS A 232 8.85 -1.67 -14.11
C CYS A 232 8.30 -2.94 -13.41
N GLY A 233 9.02 -3.45 -12.41
CA GLY A 233 8.61 -4.65 -11.65
C GLY A 233 9.14 -5.98 -12.20
N GLU A 234 9.88 -5.96 -13.31
CA GLU A 234 10.57 -7.12 -13.85
C GLU A 234 12.09 -6.93 -13.87
N CYS A 235 12.85 -7.97 -13.50
CA CYS A 235 14.30 -7.92 -13.50
C CYS A 235 14.86 -8.20 -14.89
N THR A 236 15.55 -7.21 -15.47
CA THR A 236 16.34 -7.40 -16.68
C THR A 236 17.75 -7.85 -16.28
N CYS A 237 18.05 -9.14 -16.45
CA CYS A 237 19.33 -9.71 -16.06
C CYS A 237 20.45 -9.34 -17.03
N LYS A 238 21.67 -9.20 -16.48
CA LYS A 238 22.89 -9.11 -17.29
C LYS A 238 23.17 -10.44 -17.99
N PRO A 239 23.96 -10.44 -19.08
CA PRO A 239 24.20 -11.62 -19.91
C PRO A 239 24.70 -12.86 -19.14
N GLU A 240 25.37 -12.67 -18.01
CA GLU A 240 25.93 -13.75 -17.20
C GLU A 240 24.93 -14.36 -16.21
N TYR A 241 23.71 -13.82 -16.10
CA TYR A 241 22.72 -14.20 -15.10
C TYR A 241 21.34 -14.45 -15.70
N THR A 242 20.55 -15.28 -15.02
CA THR A 242 19.18 -15.66 -15.38
C THR A 242 18.35 -15.92 -14.12
N GLY A 243 17.07 -16.23 -14.27
CA GLY A 243 16.11 -16.35 -13.19
C GLY A 243 15.27 -15.08 -13.00
N THR A 244 14.21 -15.15 -12.20
CA THR A 244 13.25 -14.05 -12.03
C THR A 244 13.79 -12.92 -11.15
N ALA A 245 14.86 -13.18 -10.40
CA ALA A 245 15.60 -12.23 -9.59
C ALA A 245 17.08 -12.12 -10.01
N CYS A 246 17.44 -12.62 -11.21
CA CYS A 246 18.82 -12.71 -11.70
C CYS A 246 19.77 -13.45 -10.74
N GLU A 247 19.24 -14.49 -10.09
CA GLU A 247 19.89 -15.23 -9.03
C GLU A 247 20.78 -16.38 -9.54
N LEU A 248 20.55 -16.84 -10.78
CA LEU A 248 21.25 -17.99 -11.34
C LEU A 248 22.35 -17.51 -12.30
N PRO A 249 23.62 -17.91 -12.11
CA PRO A 249 24.64 -17.71 -13.13
C PRO A 249 24.33 -18.57 -14.36
N MET A 250 24.59 -18.03 -15.55
CA MET A 250 24.51 -18.75 -16.83
C MET A 250 25.72 -19.66 -17.10
N SER A 251 26.83 -19.47 -16.37
CA SER A 251 28.00 -20.35 -16.49
C SER A 251 27.66 -21.80 -16.11
N THR A 252 28.24 -22.75 -16.85
CA THR A 252 28.17 -24.18 -16.57
C THR A 252 29.51 -24.77 -16.14
N ASP A 253 30.54 -23.95 -15.95
CA ASP A 253 31.93 -24.40 -15.72
C ASP A 253 32.05 -25.29 -14.48
N GLY A 254 31.30 -24.98 -13.42
CA GLY A 254 31.22 -25.73 -12.18
C GLY A 254 30.49 -27.08 -12.31
N CYS A 255 29.80 -27.32 -13.43
CA CYS A 255 29.13 -28.56 -13.76
C CYS A 255 29.97 -29.48 -14.66
N ILE A 256 31.06 -28.99 -15.25
CA ILE A 256 31.92 -29.78 -16.14
C ILE A 256 32.77 -30.72 -15.29
N ALA A 257 32.62 -32.03 -15.49
CA ALA A 257 33.43 -33.05 -14.83
C ALA A 257 34.84 -33.16 -15.46
N PRO A 258 35.82 -33.84 -14.82
CA PRO A 258 37.16 -34.02 -15.37
C PRO A 258 37.21 -34.68 -16.76
N ASN A 259 36.18 -35.48 -17.10
CA ASN A 259 36.01 -36.08 -18.42
C ASN A 259 35.39 -35.12 -19.47
N GLY A 260 35.14 -33.86 -19.12
CA GLY A 260 34.55 -32.85 -19.99
C GLY A 260 33.02 -32.93 -20.12
N ILE A 261 32.36 -33.90 -19.46
CA ILE A 261 30.91 -34.09 -19.57
C ILE A 261 30.19 -33.34 -18.45
N ILE A 262 29.21 -32.53 -18.81
CA ILE A 262 28.37 -31.81 -17.85
C ILE A 262 27.62 -32.81 -16.97
N CYS A 263 27.83 -32.71 -15.66
CA CYS A 263 27.22 -33.57 -14.64
C CYS A 263 27.38 -35.06 -14.93
N ASN A 264 28.48 -35.47 -15.60
CA ASN A 264 28.71 -36.85 -16.07
C ASN A 264 27.53 -37.45 -16.88
N GLY A 265 26.64 -36.63 -17.46
CA GLY A 265 25.42 -37.10 -18.13
C GLY A 265 24.35 -37.65 -17.17
N HIS A 266 24.54 -37.51 -15.86
CA HIS A 266 23.68 -38.04 -14.80
C HIS A 266 22.92 -36.94 -14.05
N GLY A 267 22.76 -35.76 -14.64
CA GLY A 267 22.05 -34.65 -14.02
C GLY A 267 21.87 -33.46 -14.95
N ASN A 268 21.16 -32.44 -14.47
CA ASN A 268 21.00 -31.16 -15.14
C ASN A 268 21.87 -30.10 -14.45
N CYS A 269 22.51 -29.21 -15.22
CA CYS A 269 23.22 -28.06 -14.65
C CYS A 269 22.25 -26.91 -14.44
N ILE A 270 22.07 -26.46 -13.19
CA ILE A 270 21.20 -25.35 -12.81
C ILE A 270 22.01 -24.39 -11.95
N GLY A 271 22.19 -23.14 -12.39
CA GLY A 271 22.96 -22.14 -11.65
C GLY A 271 24.38 -22.61 -11.34
N ASN A 272 25.10 -23.11 -12.35
CA ASN A 272 26.47 -23.61 -12.23
C ASN A 272 26.66 -24.78 -11.23
N THR A 273 25.58 -25.47 -10.85
CA THR A 273 25.58 -26.61 -9.93
C THR A 273 24.80 -27.78 -10.53
N CYS A 274 25.31 -29.00 -10.39
CA CYS A 274 24.63 -30.19 -10.89
C CYS A 274 23.49 -30.66 -9.98
N GLN A 275 22.29 -30.76 -10.54
CA GLN A 275 21.17 -31.47 -9.95
C GLN A 275 21.15 -32.91 -10.48
N CYS A 276 21.66 -33.85 -9.68
CA CYS A 276 21.81 -35.25 -10.08
C CYS A 276 20.46 -35.98 -10.17
N ARG A 277 20.35 -36.90 -11.13
CA ARG A 277 19.18 -37.75 -11.37
C ARG A 277 19.32 -39.07 -10.61
N GLY A 278 18.23 -39.52 -9.99
CA GLY A 278 18.19 -40.81 -9.30
C GLY A 278 19.02 -40.81 -8.01
N THR A 279 19.93 -41.77 -7.87
CA THR A 279 20.76 -41.97 -6.68
C THR A 279 22.17 -41.38 -6.81
N TYR A 280 22.50 -40.82 -7.97
CA TYR A 280 23.81 -40.21 -8.21
C TYR A 280 24.06 -39.02 -7.28
N ARG A 281 25.29 -38.90 -6.81
CA ARG A 281 25.76 -37.84 -5.89
C ARG A 281 27.11 -37.29 -6.35
N GLY A 282 27.61 -36.31 -5.60
CA GLY A 282 28.85 -35.61 -5.91
C GLY A 282 28.60 -34.31 -6.68
N ARG A 283 29.61 -33.44 -6.72
CA ARG A 283 29.52 -32.11 -7.34
C ARG A 283 29.14 -32.18 -8.81
N THR A 284 29.59 -33.23 -9.50
CA THR A 284 29.34 -33.46 -10.92
C THR A 284 28.60 -34.77 -11.19
N CYS A 285 27.88 -35.31 -10.22
CA CYS A 285 27.11 -36.57 -10.35
C CYS A 285 27.96 -37.80 -10.74
N ASP A 286 29.20 -37.83 -10.29
CA ASP A 286 30.18 -38.90 -10.52
C ASP A 286 29.99 -40.10 -9.58
N GLN A 287 29.37 -39.90 -8.42
CA GLN A 287 29.21 -40.96 -7.43
C GLN A 287 27.91 -41.70 -7.70
N CYS A 288 27.98 -42.99 -8.01
CA CYS A 288 26.82 -43.84 -8.22
C CYS A 288 26.73 -44.95 -7.16
N PRO A 289 26.03 -44.73 -6.03
CA PRO A 289 25.94 -45.72 -4.96
C PRO A 289 25.17 -46.99 -5.33
N THR A 290 24.33 -46.94 -6.38
CA THR A 290 23.46 -48.04 -6.80
C THR A 290 23.70 -48.53 -8.22
N CYS A 291 24.74 -48.06 -8.89
CA CYS A 291 25.25 -48.77 -10.07
C CYS A 291 25.67 -50.16 -9.56
N ILE A 292 25.30 -51.23 -10.27
CA ILE A 292 25.55 -52.62 -9.86
C ILE A 292 27.03 -52.73 -9.44
N GLY A 293 27.28 -52.80 -8.13
CA GLY A 293 28.62 -52.60 -7.60
C GLY A 293 29.55 -53.73 -8.00
N GLN A 294 30.86 -53.45 -8.04
CA GLN A 294 31.90 -54.49 -8.18
C GLN A 294 31.67 -55.66 -7.20
N CYS A 295 31.13 -55.40 -6.02
CA CYS A 295 30.70 -56.44 -5.07
C CYS A 295 29.74 -57.47 -5.68
N SER A 296 28.70 -57.05 -6.41
CA SER A 296 27.72 -57.98 -7.00
C SER A 296 28.29 -58.71 -8.22
N ILE A 297 29.17 -58.07 -8.99
CA ILE A 297 29.85 -58.69 -10.14
C ILE A 297 30.87 -59.72 -9.68
N LEU A 298 31.62 -59.42 -8.62
CA LEU A 298 32.64 -60.30 -8.07
C LEU A 298 32.05 -61.45 -7.26
N TRP A 299 30.83 -61.31 -6.71
CA TRP A 299 30.23 -62.30 -5.82
C TRP A 299 30.18 -63.73 -6.39
N PRO A 300 29.67 -63.99 -7.62
CA PRO A 300 29.67 -65.32 -8.21
C PRO A 300 31.09 -65.90 -8.33
N CYS A 301 32.06 -65.06 -8.68
CA CYS A 301 33.46 -65.47 -8.78
C CYS A 301 34.07 -65.80 -7.42
N ILE A 302 33.79 -65.01 -6.37
CA ILE A 302 34.25 -65.28 -5.01
C ILE A 302 33.72 -66.63 -4.50
N GLN A 303 32.43 -66.93 -4.76
CA GLN A 303 31.83 -68.21 -4.39
C GLN A 303 32.55 -69.38 -5.07
N CYS A 304 32.79 -69.28 -6.38
CA CYS A 304 33.34 -70.39 -7.16
C CYS A 304 34.86 -70.56 -7.00
N THR A 305 35.65 -69.48 -6.96
CA THR A 305 37.12 -69.55 -6.91
C THR A 305 37.65 -69.86 -5.51
N ILE A 306 37.00 -69.35 -4.46
CA ILE A 306 37.46 -69.50 -3.07
C ILE A 306 36.82 -70.72 -2.41
N PHE A 307 35.50 -70.89 -2.57
CA PHE A 307 34.73 -71.89 -1.85
C PHE A 307 34.24 -73.05 -2.71
N GLN A 308 34.42 -72.98 -4.03
CA GLN A 308 33.93 -73.98 -4.99
C GLN A 308 32.41 -74.20 -4.90
N THR A 309 31.67 -73.13 -4.59
CA THR A 309 30.20 -73.08 -4.47
C THR A 309 29.61 -72.05 -5.45
N GLY A 310 28.28 -71.93 -5.47
CA GLY A 310 27.56 -70.94 -6.30
C GLY A 310 27.07 -71.50 -7.63
N GLU A 311 26.53 -70.62 -8.48
CA GLU A 311 25.81 -71.00 -9.70
C GLU A 311 26.70 -71.21 -10.93
N LEU A 312 27.96 -70.77 -10.90
CA LEU A 312 28.89 -70.88 -12.02
C LEU A 312 29.38 -72.32 -12.20
N THR A 313 29.41 -72.80 -13.45
CA THR A 313 30.04 -74.08 -13.79
C THR A 313 31.57 -74.00 -13.61
N ARG A 314 32.27 -75.13 -13.54
CA ARG A 314 33.75 -75.13 -13.43
C ARG A 314 34.43 -74.42 -14.60
N GLU A 315 33.87 -74.57 -15.80
CA GLU A 315 34.39 -73.93 -17.02
C GLU A 315 34.13 -72.42 -16.97
N ASP A 316 32.91 -72.00 -16.64
CA ASP A 316 32.56 -70.58 -16.50
C ASP A 316 33.36 -69.89 -15.40
N CYS A 317 33.52 -70.55 -14.25
CA CYS A 317 34.34 -70.05 -13.16
C CYS A 317 35.78 -69.80 -13.62
N TYR A 318 36.36 -70.71 -14.40
CA TYR A 318 37.72 -70.54 -14.92
C TYR A 318 37.83 -69.40 -15.94
N TYR A 319 36.91 -69.32 -16.92
CA TYR A 319 37.02 -68.33 -17.99
C TYR A 319 36.57 -66.92 -17.55
N GLN A 320 35.46 -66.81 -16.81
CA GLN A 320 34.87 -65.52 -16.45
C GLN A 320 35.63 -64.84 -15.29
N CYS A 321 36.19 -65.62 -14.36
CA CYS A 321 36.79 -65.09 -13.14
C CYS A 321 38.31 -64.93 -13.19
N ARG A 322 38.99 -65.50 -14.20
CA ARG A 322 40.45 -65.43 -14.35
C ARG A 322 40.98 -64.00 -14.43
N GLN A 323 40.24 -63.10 -15.06
CA GLN A 323 40.62 -61.69 -15.21
C GLN A 323 40.64 -60.92 -13.89
N TYR A 324 39.94 -61.39 -12.85
CA TYR A 324 39.81 -60.66 -11.59
C TYR A 324 40.92 -60.95 -10.58
N GLY A 325 41.83 -61.88 -10.88
CA GLY A 325 43.03 -62.12 -10.06
C GLY A 325 42.76 -62.26 -8.56
N ILE A 326 41.72 -63.01 -8.18
CA ILE A 326 41.23 -63.05 -6.80
C ILE A 326 42.28 -63.68 -5.88
N MET A 327 42.75 -62.89 -4.90
CA MET A 327 43.78 -63.30 -3.94
C MET A 327 43.15 -63.78 -2.62
N PRO A 328 43.28 -65.07 -2.28
CA PRO A 328 42.79 -65.60 -1.01
C PRO A 328 43.72 -65.24 0.17
N VAL A 329 43.18 -64.51 1.16
CA VAL A 329 43.88 -64.04 2.36
C VAL A 329 43.27 -64.58 3.65
N ASP A 330 44.06 -64.66 4.72
CA ASP A 330 43.58 -65.12 6.05
C ASP A 330 42.88 -64.01 6.83
N SER A 331 43.31 -62.75 6.63
CA SER A 331 42.72 -61.57 7.27
C SER A 331 42.65 -60.41 6.28
N LEU A 332 41.51 -59.71 6.28
CA LEU A 332 41.25 -58.57 5.41
C LEU A 332 41.72 -57.27 6.08
N GLU A 333 42.75 -56.62 5.55
CA GLU A 333 43.25 -55.32 6.03
C GLU A 333 42.64 -54.15 5.26
N ARG A 334 41.93 -53.25 5.95
CA ARG A 334 41.30 -52.10 5.30
C ARG A 334 42.33 -51.03 4.95
N ARG A 335 42.40 -50.64 3.68
CA ARG A 335 43.20 -49.53 3.15
C ARG A 335 42.27 -48.37 2.78
N GLU A 336 42.78 -47.14 2.70
CA GLU A 336 41.94 -45.96 2.40
C GLU A 336 41.17 -46.07 1.07
N SER A 337 41.77 -46.73 0.08
CA SER A 337 41.19 -46.98 -1.24
C SER A 337 40.41 -48.29 -1.35
N SER A 338 40.36 -49.13 -0.31
CA SER A 338 39.70 -50.43 -0.38
C SER A 338 38.20 -50.36 -0.06
N ARG A 339 37.41 -51.10 -0.82
CA ARG A 339 35.96 -51.23 -0.65
C ARG A 339 35.65 -52.63 -0.14
N LEU A 340 35.12 -52.72 1.08
CA LEU A 340 34.72 -53.98 1.71
C LEU A 340 33.34 -54.41 1.21
N CYS A 341 33.24 -55.63 0.72
CA CYS A 341 32.03 -56.33 0.34
C CYS A 341 31.74 -57.45 1.35
N MET A 342 30.48 -57.58 1.75
CA MET A 342 30.02 -58.66 2.64
C MET A 342 28.71 -59.24 2.11
N PHE A 343 28.68 -60.57 1.94
CA PHE A 343 27.50 -61.31 1.50
C PHE A 343 27.26 -62.50 2.41
N ARG A 344 26.07 -63.09 2.29
CA ARG A 344 25.74 -64.37 2.91
C ARG A 344 25.62 -65.42 1.82
N ASP A 345 26.16 -66.60 2.09
CA ASP A 345 25.99 -67.76 1.24
C ASP A 345 24.72 -68.55 1.60
N ASP A 346 24.50 -69.66 0.89
CA ASP A 346 23.34 -70.54 1.05
C ASP A 346 23.31 -71.21 2.44
N ASP A 347 24.47 -71.35 3.09
CA ASP A 347 24.62 -71.86 4.45
C ASP A 347 24.43 -70.76 5.52
N ASN A 348 24.03 -69.54 5.11
CA ASN A 348 23.86 -68.35 5.93
C ASN A 348 25.15 -67.91 6.67
N CYS A 349 26.31 -68.32 6.16
CA CYS A 349 27.61 -67.86 6.61
C CYS A 349 27.97 -66.53 5.95
N SER A 350 28.59 -65.63 6.72
CA SER A 350 29.04 -64.33 6.19
C SER A 350 30.39 -64.47 5.50
N VAL A 351 30.42 -64.16 4.21
CA VAL A 351 31.62 -64.12 3.36
C VAL A 351 32.02 -62.67 3.16
N SER A 352 33.29 -62.37 3.37
CA SER A 352 33.84 -61.02 3.21
C SER A 352 34.98 -61.03 2.21
N PHE A 353 35.03 -59.99 1.38
CA PHE A 353 36.13 -59.71 0.44
C PHE A 353 36.23 -58.21 0.24
N MET A 354 37.37 -57.73 -0.25
CA MET A 354 37.55 -56.34 -0.63
C MET A 354 38.08 -56.23 -2.04
N TYR A 355 37.84 -55.09 -2.66
CA TYR A 355 38.50 -54.72 -3.91
C TYR A 355 39.06 -53.31 -3.82
N MET A 356 40.11 -53.06 -4.58
CA MET A 356 40.77 -51.77 -4.75
C MET A 356 41.34 -51.67 -6.16
N PHE A 357 41.72 -50.47 -6.57
CA PHE A 357 42.50 -50.25 -7.78
C PHE A 357 43.92 -49.87 -7.35
N ASP A 358 44.94 -50.47 -7.97
CA ASP A 358 46.34 -50.14 -7.71
C ASP A 358 46.76 -48.83 -8.41
N GLU A 359 48.05 -48.48 -8.33
CA GLU A 359 48.59 -47.25 -8.91
C GLU A 359 48.48 -47.20 -10.45
N ASP A 360 48.40 -48.36 -11.09
CA ASP A 360 48.22 -48.49 -12.55
C ASP A 360 46.72 -48.52 -12.94
N GLY A 361 45.82 -48.48 -11.96
CA GLY A 361 44.38 -48.54 -12.17
C GLY A 361 43.84 -49.95 -12.37
N GLU A 362 44.63 -50.98 -12.08
CA GLU A 362 44.24 -52.39 -12.21
C GLU A 362 43.47 -52.87 -10.99
N LEU A 363 42.45 -53.70 -11.23
CA LEU A 363 41.57 -54.21 -10.17
C LEU A 363 42.28 -55.28 -9.35
N VAL A 364 42.44 -55.03 -8.05
CA VAL A 364 42.96 -55.99 -7.08
C VAL A 364 41.84 -56.44 -6.15
N VAL A 365 41.64 -57.75 -6.04
CA VAL A 365 40.57 -58.35 -5.22
C VAL A 365 41.17 -59.28 -4.17
N GLU A 366 40.89 -59.02 -2.90
CA GLU A 366 41.33 -59.86 -1.77
C GLU A 366 40.11 -60.49 -1.08
N ALA A 367 40.09 -61.81 -0.94
CA ALA A 367 38.95 -62.55 -0.38
C ALA A 367 39.36 -63.37 0.85
N SER A 368 38.55 -63.34 1.91
CA SER A 368 38.79 -64.15 3.10
C SER A 368 38.66 -65.64 2.77
N ARG A 369 39.65 -66.45 3.16
CA ARG A 369 39.58 -67.92 3.08
C ARG A 369 38.54 -68.52 4.02
N GLN A 370 38.18 -67.81 5.08
CA GLN A 370 37.25 -68.27 6.10
C GLN A 370 35.89 -67.60 5.95
N LYS A 371 34.82 -68.39 6.09
CA LYS A 371 33.46 -67.89 6.25
C LYS A 371 33.16 -67.69 7.73
N ASN A 372 32.49 -66.60 8.08
CA ASN A 372 32.02 -66.37 9.44
C ASN A 372 30.60 -66.92 9.58
N CYS A 373 30.50 -68.19 9.95
CA CYS A 373 29.24 -68.85 10.26
C CYS A 373 28.90 -68.60 11.73
N ALA A 374 27.69 -68.11 12.03
CA ALA A 374 27.22 -68.08 13.40
C ALA A 374 27.19 -69.53 13.94
N ARG A 375 27.93 -69.80 15.02
CA ARG A 375 27.85 -71.10 15.70
C ARG A 375 26.41 -71.32 16.16
N GLN A 376 25.76 -72.37 15.67
CA GLN A 376 24.54 -72.89 16.26
C GLN A 376 24.84 -73.54 17.61
#